data_AF-A0A7S0BQW7-F1
#
_entry.id   AF-A0A7S0BQW7-F1
#
_cell.length_a   1.000
_cell.length_b   1.000
_cell.length_c   1.000
_cell.angle_alpha   90.00
_cell.angle_beta   90.00
_cell.angle_gamma   90.00
#
_symmetry.space_group_name_H-M   'P 1'
#
loop_
_entity.id
_entity.type
_entity.pdbx_description
1 polymer ?
#
loop_
_entity_poly.entity_id
_entity_poly.type
_entity_poly.pdbx_seq_one_letter_code
_entity_poly.pdbx_strand_id
1 'polypeptide(L)'
;MVIPTVELCVKYIIEGENPEIRVLALVTLREALSRQWNIFFPADTSEAYVTKDPNQVIPDSPLFRRAIEGILFALTDNEPGVVDAALTDMEMMDSNRRLFTRPAFRWTEVGPSTIKSLFGVLMARIHTAYADRIRFLLSRISETSDGMFIDHFLPQLLKSQMHLTDEERKELQEQFGRPTDAQSFNTAADALTNDIAYYAAIRRQTELP
;
A
#
# COMPACT_ATOMS: atom_id res chain seq x y z
N MET A 1 -19.60 -18.44 -3.68
CA MET A 1 -18.72 -18.99 -2.62
C MET A 1 -17.57 -18.05 -2.27
N VAL A 2 -16.99 -17.30 -3.23
CA VAL A 2 -15.85 -16.39 -2.98
C VAL A 2 -16.14 -15.23 -2.03
N ILE A 3 -17.33 -14.61 -2.13
CA ILE A 3 -17.69 -13.47 -1.27
C ILE A 3 -17.61 -13.85 0.22
N PRO A 4 -18.27 -14.92 0.70
CA PRO A 4 -18.10 -15.40 2.07
C PRO A 4 -16.65 -15.72 2.45
N THR A 5 -15.86 -16.25 1.51
CA THR A 5 -14.45 -16.58 1.78
C THR A 5 -13.60 -15.34 2.03
N VAL A 6 -13.74 -14.29 1.22
CA VAL A 6 -12.98 -13.03 1.38
C VAL A 6 -13.33 -12.38 2.71
N GLU A 7 -14.61 -12.23 3.02
CA GLU A 7 -15.06 -11.62 4.28
C GLU A 7 -14.57 -12.41 5.51
N LEU A 8 -14.63 -13.74 5.44
CA LEU A 8 -14.15 -14.59 6.52
C LEU A 8 -12.64 -14.49 6.70
N CYS A 9 -11.87 -14.48 5.60
CA CYS A 9 -10.41 -14.32 5.67
C CYS A 9 -10.05 -12.96 6.27
N VAL A 10 -10.65 -11.87 5.78
CA VAL A 10 -10.38 -10.51 6.28
C VAL A 10 -10.76 -10.39 7.75
N LYS A 11 -11.88 -10.99 8.17
CA LYS A 11 -12.25 -11.06 9.58
C LYS A 11 -11.17 -11.73 10.42
N TYR A 12 -10.70 -12.92 10.02
CA TYR A 12 -9.63 -13.60 10.77
C TYR A 12 -8.32 -12.83 10.75
N ILE A 13 -7.97 -12.17 9.65
CA ILE A 13 -6.75 -11.35 9.57
C ILE A 13 -6.78 -10.19 10.57
N ILE A 14 -7.94 -9.54 10.72
CA ILE A 14 -8.10 -8.35 11.57
C ILE A 14 -8.35 -8.71 13.04
N GLU A 15 -9.26 -9.65 13.28
CA GLU A 15 -9.80 -9.97 14.62
C GLU A 15 -9.21 -11.25 15.21
N GLY A 16 -8.46 -12.03 14.42
CA GLY A 16 -7.90 -13.29 14.89
C GLY A 16 -6.82 -13.08 15.95
N GLU A 17 -6.87 -13.90 17.00
CA GLU A 17 -5.85 -13.87 18.06
C GLU A 17 -4.66 -14.78 17.74
N ASN A 18 -4.88 -15.86 16.97
CA ASN A 18 -3.84 -16.83 16.64
C ASN A 18 -3.10 -16.42 15.35
N PRO A 19 -1.79 -16.14 15.40
CA PRO A 19 -1.00 -15.72 14.25
C PRO A 19 -1.00 -16.74 13.10
N GLU A 20 -0.99 -18.05 13.41
CA GLU A 20 -1.00 -19.11 12.40
C GLU A 20 -2.32 -19.10 11.61
N ILE A 21 -3.45 -18.87 12.28
CA ILE A 21 -4.76 -18.76 11.64
C ILE A 21 -4.80 -17.54 10.71
N ARG A 22 -4.17 -16.43 11.12
CA ARG A 22 -4.10 -15.21 10.32
C ARG A 22 -3.23 -15.40 9.09
N VAL A 23 -2.08 -16.06 9.23
CA VAL A 23 -1.24 -16.46 8.10
C VAL A 23 -2.02 -17.36 7.15
N LEU A 24 -2.73 -18.37 7.65
CA LEU A 24 -3.58 -19.23 6.81
C LEU A 24 -4.71 -18.46 6.12
N ALA A 25 -5.28 -17.46 6.78
CA ALA A 25 -6.29 -16.58 6.18
C ALA A 25 -5.71 -15.71 5.06
N LEU A 26 -4.50 -15.14 5.23
CA LEU A 26 -3.77 -14.45 4.16
C LEU A 26 -3.48 -15.37 2.99
N VAL A 27 -2.93 -16.57 3.25
CA VAL A 27 -2.66 -17.58 2.21
C VAL A 27 -3.93 -17.95 1.45
N THR A 28 -5.05 -18.13 2.16
CA THR A 28 -6.34 -18.47 1.55
C THR A 28 -6.88 -17.32 0.71
N LEU A 29 -6.76 -16.09 1.21
CA LEU A 29 -7.14 -14.87 0.48
C LEU A 29 -6.30 -14.71 -0.79
N ARG A 30 -4.99 -14.92 -0.71
CA ARG A 30 -4.05 -14.92 -1.84
C ARG A 30 -4.45 -15.93 -2.89
N GLU A 31 -4.75 -17.17 -2.50
CA GLU A 31 -5.21 -18.21 -3.43
C GLU A 31 -6.54 -17.83 -4.10
N ALA A 32 -7.47 -17.22 -3.36
CA ALA A 32 -8.73 -16.74 -3.92
C ALA A 32 -8.49 -15.62 -4.95
N LEU A 33 -7.65 -14.64 -4.64
CA LEU A 33 -7.25 -13.55 -5.54
C LEU A 33 -6.57 -14.09 -6.80
N SER A 34 -5.65 -15.05 -6.65
CA SER A 34 -4.93 -15.66 -7.77
C SER A 34 -5.83 -16.44 -8.71
N ARG A 35 -6.68 -17.32 -8.16
CA ARG A 35 -7.51 -18.25 -8.94
C ARG A 35 -8.76 -17.61 -9.51
N GLN A 36 -9.33 -16.63 -8.80
CA GLN A 36 -10.61 -16.02 -9.15
C GLN A 36 -10.50 -14.52 -9.38
N TRP A 37 -9.38 -14.10 -9.95
CA TRP A 37 -9.05 -12.70 -10.25
C TRP A 37 -10.20 -11.91 -10.90
N ASN A 38 -10.90 -12.54 -11.84
CA ASN A 38 -11.99 -11.92 -12.59
C ASN A 38 -13.22 -11.57 -11.72
N ILE A 39 -13.36 -12.14 -10.52
CA ILE A 39 -14.40 -11.73 -9.56
C ILE A 39 -14.04 -10.38 -8.92
N PHE A 40 -12.75 -10.14 -8.71
CA PHE A 40 -12.21 -8.90 -8.16
C PHE A 40 -12.08 -7.81 -9.23
N PHE A 41 -11.84 -8.21 -10.47
CA PHE A 41 -11.72 -7.33 -11.62
C PHE A 41 -12.59 -7.83 -12.79
N PRO A 42 -13.93 -7.73 -12.70
CA PRO A 42 -14.83 -8.22 -13.75
C PRO A 42 -14.55 -7.58 -15.11
N ALA A 43 -14.10 -6.32 -15.09
CA ALA A 43 -13.79 -5.58 -16.30
C ALA A 43 -12.64 -6.20 -17.11
N ASP A 44 -11.70 -6.93 -16.49
CA ASP A 44 -10.60 -7.61 -17.20
C ASP A 44 -11.10 -8.66 -18.21
N THR A 45 -12.34 -9.14 -18.03
CA THR A 45 -12.98 -10.12 -18.91
C THR A 45 -13.89 -9.51 -19.96
N SER A 46 -14.18 -8.22 -19.85
CA SER A 46 -15.05 -7.53 -20.79
C SER A 46 -14.26 -7.11 -22.02
N GLU A 47 -14.75 -7.43 -23.22
CA GLU A 47 -14.22 -6.94 -24.51
C GLU A 47 -14.10 -5.41 -24.56
N ALA A 48 -14.78 -4.69 -23.65
CA ALA A 48 -14.66 -3.26 -23.45
C ALA A 48 -13.26 -2.81 -22.99
N TYR A 49 -12.49 -3.64 -22.27
CA TYR A 49 -11.11 -3.32 -21.84
C TYR A 49 -10.13 -3.30 -23.03
N VAL A 50 -10.44 -4.04 -24.09
CA VAL A 50 -9.62 -4.12 -25.31
C VAL A 50 -9.85 -2.90 -26.22
N THR A 51 -10.92 -2.13 -26.01
CA THR A 51 -11.39 -1.15 -27.02
C THR A 51 -11.66 0.28 -26.56
N LYS A 52 -11.60 0.67 -25.27
CA LYS A 52 -11.97 2.06 -24.91
C LYS A 52 -11.09 2.71 -23.85
N ASP A 53 -10.62 3.90 -24.23
CA ASP A 53 -10.07 5.02 -23.46
C ASP A 53 -9.19 4.68 -22.24
N PRO A 54 -7.86 4.90 -22.29
CA PRO A 54 -6.97 4.74 -21.14
C PRO A 54 -7.35 5.63 -19.93
N ASN A 55 -8.26 6.60 -20.10
CA ASN A 55 -8.79 7.43 -19.03
C ASN A 55 -10.11 6.91 -18.43
N GLN A 56 -10.65 5.79 -18.90
CA GLN A 56 -11.86 5.22 -18.30
C GLN A 56 -11.53 4.62 -16.93
N VAL A 57 -11.86 5.36 -15.86
CA VAL A 57 -11.71 4.90 -14.48
C VAL A 57 -12.68 3.76 -14.24
N ILE A 58 -12.16 2.55 -14.21
CA ILE A 58 -12.93 1.36 -13.84
C ILE A 58 -12.82 1.20 -12.33
N PRO A 59 -13.95 1.33 -11.59
CA PRO A 59 -13.94 1.23 -10.14
C PRO A 59 -13.48 -0.16 -9.71
N ASP A 60 -12.80 -0.20 -8.58
CA ASP A 60 -12.44 -1.45 -7.92
C ASP A 60 -13.69 -2.19 -7.40
N SER A 61 -13.62 -3.53 -7.41
CA SER A 61 -14.65 -4.32 -6.73
C SER A 61 -14.60 -4.03 -5.22
N PRO A 62 -15.74 -3.86 -4.54
CA PRO A 62 -15.77 -3.78 -3.08
C PRO A 62 -15.04 -4.95 -2.39
N LEU A 63 -15.10 -6.14 -3.00
CA LEU A 63 -14.37 -7.32 -2.52
C LEU A 63 -12.85 -7.16 -2.63
N PHE A 64 -12.38 -6.50 -3.68
CA PHE A 64 -10.96 -6.23 -3.85
C PHE A 64 -10.47 -5.24 -2.80
N ARG A 65 -11.20 -4.14 -2.60
CA ARG A 65 -10.90 -3.18 -1.52
C ARG A 65 -10.85 -3.87 -0.17
N ARG A 66 -11.84 -4.71 0.12
CA ARG A 66 -11.90 -5.45 1.38
C ARG A 66 -10.72 -6.40 1.57
N ALA A 67 -10.31 -7.10 0.51
CA ALA A 67 -9.13 -7.95 0.53
C ALA A 67 -7.85 -7.15 0.80
N ILE A 68 -7.67 -6.01 0.12
CA ILE A 68 -6.52 -5.13 0.34
C ILE A 68 -6.53 -4.56 1.76
N GLU A 69 -7.66 -4.12 2.30
CA GLU A 69 -7.77 -3.65 3.69
C GLU A 69 -7.23 -4.69 4.68
N GLY A 70 -7.59 -5.96 4.51
CA GLY A 70 -7.07 -7.05 5.34
C GLY A 70 -5.56 -7.21 5.22
N ILE A 71 -5.02 -7.19 4.00
CA ILE A 71 -3.58 -7.29 3.75
C ILE A 71 -2.84 -6.09 4.35
N LEU A 72 -3.35 -4.87 4.18
CA LEU A 72 -2.75 -3.65 4.71
C LEU A 72 -2.78 -3.62 6.25
N PHE A 73 -3.83 -4.16 6.87
CA PHE A 73 -3.89 -4.32 8.32
C PHE A 73 -2.79 -5.26 8.82
N ALA A 74 -2.60 -6.39 8.14
CA ALA A 74 -1.57 -7.38 8.49
C ALA A 74 -0.13 -6.86 8.40
N LEU A 75 0.14 -5.80 7.62
CA LEU A 75 1.46 -5.16 7.55
C LEU A 75 1.87 -4.46 8.85
N THR A 76 0.90 -4.09 9.68
CA THR A 76 1.13 -3.40 10.95
C THR A 76 1.20 -4.36 12.14
N ASP A 77 1.22 -5.66 11.86
CA ASP A 77 1.12 -6.69 12.89
C ASP A 77 2.43 -6.95 13.62
N ASN A 78 2.37 -7.23 14.92
CA ASN A 78 3.57 -7.54 15.70
C ASN A 78 4.22 -8.88 15.32
N GLU A 79 3.48 -9.78 14.67
CA GLU A 79 3.95 -11.13 14.33
C GLU A 79 4.67 -11.15 12.97
N PRO A 80 5.98 -11.44 12.92
CA PRO A 80 6.75 -11.34 11.69
C PRO A 80 6.23 -12.23 10.55
N GLY A 81 5.64 -13.39 10.87
CA GLY A 81 5.06 -14.30 9.88
C GLY A 81 3.80 -13.75 9.22
N VAL A 82 3.00 -12.95 9.94
CA VAL A 82 1.81 -12.29 9.40
C VAL A 82 2.23 -11.19 8.43
N VAL A 83 3.24 -10.39 8.81
CA VAL A 83 3.80 -9.33 7.95
C VAL A 83 4.45 -9.92 6.70
N ASP A 84 5.23 -11.00 6.84
CA ASP A 84 5.85 -11.70 5.71
C ASP A 84 4.81 -12.21 4.70
N ALA A 85 3.73 -12.83 5.19
CA ALA A 85 2.64 -13.30 4.35
C ALA A 85 1.96 -12.13 3.62
N ALA A 86 1.69 -11.02 4.29
CA ALA A 86 1.07 -9.84 3.68
C ALA A 86 1.95 -9.18 2.61
N LEU A 87 3.26 -9.07 2.84
CA LEU A 87 4.20 -8.57 1.84
C LEU A 87 4.27 -9.50 0.63
N THR A 88 4.30 -10.81 0.87
CA THR A 88 4.28 -11.82 -0.19
C THR A 88 3.00 -11.74 -1.03
N ASP A 89 1.85 -11.48 -0.40
CA ASP A 89 0.59 -11.28 -1.13
C ASP A 89 0.67 -10.10 -2.09
N MET A 90 1.21 -8.95 -1.64
CA MET A 90 1.38 -7.77 -2.49
C MET A 90 2.38 -8.00 -3.63
N GLU A 91 3.53 -8.58 -3.33
CA GLU A 91 4.55 -8.92 -4.34
C GLU A 91 4.00 -9.89 -5.40
N MET A 92 3.22 -10.88 -4.97
CA MET A 92 2.59 -11.83 -5.89
C MET A 92 1.51 -11.16 -6.75
N MET A 93 0.69 -10.27 -6.17
CA MET A 93 -0.32 -9.53 -6.93
C MET A 93 0.32 -8.63 -7.99
N ASP A 94 1.41 -7.94 -7.69
CA ASP A 94 2.10 -7.13 -8.70
C ASP A 94 2.80 -8.01 -9.75
N SER A 95 3.58 -9.00 -9.34
CA SER A 95 4.34 -9.85 -10.29
C SER A 95 3.43 -10.63 -11.25
N ASN A 96 2.34 -11.21 -10.77
CA ASN A 96 1.47 -12.05 -11.60
C ASN A 96 0.38 -11.26 -12.34
N ARG A 97 -0.07 -10.14 -11.77
CA ARG A 97 -1.26 -9.42 -12.28
C ARG A 97 -1.02 -7.94 -12.56
N ARG A 98 0.21 -7.46 -12.38
CA ARG A 98 0.64 -6.06 -12.58
C ARG A 98 -0.22 -5.08 -11.80
N LEU A 99 -0.55 -5.43 -10.55
CA LEU A 99 -1.48 -4.68 -9.71
C LEU A 99 -1.21 -3.16 -9.75
N PHE A 100 0.03 -2.73 -9.63
CA PHE A 100 0.36 -1.30 -9.51
C PHE A 100 0.12 -0.50 -10.80
N THR A 101 0.08 -1.18 -11.95
CA THR A 101 -0.24 -0.55 -13.26
C THR A 101 -1.75 -0.37 -13.47
N ARG A 102 -2.59 -1.00 -12.64
CA ARG A 102 -4.03 -1.08 -12.91
C ARG A 102 -4.76 0.19 -12.50
N PRO A 103 -5.77 0.63 -13.29
CA PRO A 103 -6.60 1.78 -12.94
C PRO A 103 -7.23 1.68 -11.55
N ALA A 104 -7.67 0.48 -11.16
CA ALA A 104 -8.27 0.20 -9.86
C ALA A 104 -7.31 0.31 -8.66
N PHE A 105 -5.99 0.32 -8.88
CA PHE A 105 -5.01 0.69 -7.85
C PHE A 105 -4.70 2.18 -7.92
N ARG A 106 -4.56 2.68 -9.15
CA ARG A 106 -4.04 4.00 -9.49
C ARG A 106 -5.00 5.16 -9.20
N TRP A 107 -6.29 4.95 -9.43
CA TRP A 107 -7.33 6.00 -9.42
C TRP A 107 -8.35 5.85 -8.29
N THR A 108 -8.17 4.85 -7.42
CA THR A 108 -9.03 4.63 -6.25
C THR A 108 -8.22 4.81 -4.96
N GLU A 109 -8.91 4.78 -3.82
CA GLU A 109 -8.30 4.88 -2.48
C GLU A 109 -7.35 3.73 -2.13
N VAL A 110 -7.31 2.66 -2.94
CA VAL A 110 -6.41 1.51 -2.74
C VAL A 110 -4.95 1.93 -2.82
N GLY A 111 -4.55 2.69 -3.85
CA GLY A 111 -3.17 3.14 -4.03
C GLY A 111 -2.68 4.01 -2.88
N PRO A 112 -3.38 5.13 -2.55
CA PRO A 112 -3.04 5.99 -1.43
C PRO A 112 -2.99 5.23 -0.09
N SER A 113 -3.96 4.36 0.18
CA SER A 113 -3.99 3.55 1.42
C SER A 113 -2.80 2.59 1.51
N THR A 114 -2.45 1.95 0.39
CA THR A 114 -1.30 1.04 0.31
C THR A 114 0.01 1.76 0.62
N ILE A 115 0.22 2.91 -0.02
CA ILE A 115 1.43 3.72 0.17
C ILE A 115 1.50 4.23 1.60
N LYS A 116 0.38 4.69 2.16
CA LYS A 116 0.29 5.11 3.56
C LYS A 116 0.67 3.99 4.52
N SER A 117 0.17 2.78 4.32
CA SER A 117 0.52 1.63 5.17
C SER A 117 2.00 1.26 5.05
N LEU A 118 2.54 1.18 3.83
CA LEU A 118 3.95 0.84 3.60
C LEU A 118 4.90 1.88 4.24
N PHE A 119 4.66 3.17 4.01
CA PHE A 119 5.43 4.22 4.68
C PHE A 119 5.19 4.25 6.19
N GLY A 120 3.97 3.96 6.64
CA GLY A 120 3.65 3.84 8.06
C GLY A 120 4.52 2.80 8.76
N VAL A 121 4.71 1.64 8.13
CA VAL A 121 5.60 0.58 8.64
C VAL A 121 7.06 1.04 8.67
N LEU A 122 7.55 1.69 7.60
CA LEU A 122 8.92 2.24 7.58
C LEU A 122 9.15 3.28 8.68
N MET A 123 8.21 4.22 8.83
CA MET A 123 8.28 5.30 9.83
C MET A 123 8.22 4.75 11.26
N ALA A 124 7.39 3.74 11.50
CA ALA A 124 7.27 3.13 12.82
C ALA A 124 8.47 2.27 13.22
N ARG A 125 9.30 1.85 12.24
CA ARG A 125 10.51 1.03 12.42
C ARG A 125 10.24 -0.29 13.17
N ILE A 126 9.00 -0.81 13.11
CA ILE A 126 8.58 -2.03 13.82
C ILE A 126 9.14 -3.28 13.12
N HIS A 127 9.32 -3.22 11.80
CA HIS A 127 9.75 -4.34 10.96
C HIS A 127 10.98 -4.03 10.13
N THR A 128 12.09 -3.68 10.78
CA THR A 128 13.35 -3.31 10.11
C THR A 128 13.88 -4.39 9.16
N ALA A 129 13.63 -5.67 9.47
CA ALA A 129 14.01 -6.80 8.61
C ALA A 129 13.29 -6.80 7.24
N TYR A 130 12.11 -6.16 7.14
CA TYR A 130 11.33 -6.08 5.90
C TYR A 130 11.47 -4.74 5.19
N ALA A 131 12.30 -3.82 5.69
CA ALA A 131 12.43 -2.47 5.15
C ALA A 131 12.81 -2.48 3.65
N ASP A 132 13.72 -3.37 3.24
CA ASP A 132 14.15 -3.46 1.84
C ASP A 132 13.05 -3.97 0.90
N ARG A 133 12.22 -4.91 1.37
CA ARG A 133 11.04 -5.38 0.60
C ARG A 133 9.99 -4.28 0.49
N ILE A 134 9.76 -3.54 1.55
CA ILE A 134 8.82 -2.41 1.55
C ILE A 134 9.31 -1.31 0.60
N ARG A 135 10.59 -0.95 0.65
CA ARG A 135 11.22 -0.01 -0.28
C ARG A 135 11.10 -0.47 -1.73
N PHE A 136 11.35 -1.75 -1.99
CA PHE A 136 11.16 -2.34 -3.31
C PHE A 136 9.71 -2.20 -3.81
N LEU A 137 8.72 -2.50 -2.97
CA LEU A 137 7.30 -2.31 -3.35
C LEU A 137 6.98 -0.83 -3.62
N LEU A 138 7.45 0.08 -2.78
CA LEU A 138 7.24 1.52 -2.97
C LEU A 138 7.91 2.03 -4.25
N SER A 139 9.14 1.59 -4.56
CA SER A 139 9.83 1.98 -5.79
C SER A 139 9.10 1.46 -7.02
N ARG A 140 8.61 0.21 -6.98
CA ARG A 140 7.78 -0.39 -8.03
C ARG A 140 6.49 0.37 -8.27
N ILE A 141 5.82 0.81 -7.20
CA ILE A 141 4.62 1.66 -7.31
C ILE A 141 4.99 2.99 -7.98
N SER A 142 6.08 3.61 -7.56
CA SER A 142 6.53 4.88 -8.13
C SER A 142 6.82 4.76 -9.63
N GLU A 143 7.61 3.75 -10.02
CA GLU A 143 7.97 3.44 -11.41
C GLU A 143 6.75 3.21 -12.32
N THR A 144 5.69 2.60 -11.80
CA THR A 144 4.50 2.21 -12.59
C THR A 144 3.34 3.21 -12.54
N SER A 145 3.50 4.30 -11.78
CA SER A 145 2.42 5.27 -11.51
C SER A 145 2.33 6.44 -12.50
N ASP A 146 3.22 6.54 -13.49
CA ASP A 146 3.34 7.65 -14.46
C ASP A 146 3.31 9.05 -13.80
N GLY A 147 4.03 9.22 -12.68
CA GLY A 147 4.09 10.48 -11.95
C GLY A 147 2.99 10.68 -10.90
N MET A 148 1.95 9.85 -10.87
CA MET A 148 0.90 9.94 -9.84
C MET A 148 1.41 9.70 -8.43
N PHE A 149 2.52 8.99 -8.25
CA PHE A 149 3.15 8.91 -6.95
C PHE A 149 3.47 10.30 -6.38
N ILE A 150 4.03 11.19 -7.19
CA ILE A 150 4.41 12.54 -6.77
C ILE A 150 3.21 13.49 -6.79
N ASP A 151 2.36 13.37 -7.81
CA ASP A 151 1.30 14.34 -8.06
C ASP A 151 0.04 14.05 -7.22
N HIS A 152 -0.13 12.83 -6.71
CA HIS A 152 -1.32 12.40 -6.00
C HIS A 152 -1.03 11.67 -4.68
N PHE A 153 -0.20 10.63 -4.69
CA PHE A 153 -0.03 9.77 -3.52
C PHE A 153 0.79 10.41 -2.41
N LEU A 154 1.94 11.00 -2.74
CA LEU A 154 2.81 11.68 -1.77
C LEU A 154 2.10 12.86 -1.07
N PRO A 155 1.37 13.75 -1.78
CA PRO A 155 0.56 14.78 -1.13
C PRO A 155 -0.45 14.23 -0.12
N GLN A 156 -1.11 13.12 -0.44
CA GLN A 156 -2.06 12.48 0.48
C GLN A 156 -1.37 11.87 1.70
N LEU A 157 -0.22 11.22 1.51
CA LEU A 157 0.61 10.71 2.60
C LEU A 157 0.98 11.84 3.56
N LEU A 158 1.50 12.95 3.03
CA LEU A 158 1.92 14.13 3.80
C LEU A 158 0.75 14.81 4.51
N LYS A 159 -0.42 14.90 3.85
CA LYS A 159 -1.65 15.42 4.47
C LYS A 159 -2.13 14.55 5.63
N SER A 160 -1.89 13.24 5.58
CA SER A 160 -2.27 12.31 6.66
C SER A 160 -1.40 12.44 7.91
N GLN A 161 -0.24 13.12 7.81
CA GLN A 161 0.61 13.44 8.95
C GLN A 161 0.07 14.72 9.63
N MET A 162 -0.68 14.54 10.71
CA MET A 162 -1.36 15.63 11.42
C MET A 162 -0.38 16.61 12.08
N HIS A 163 0.83 16.17 12.37
CA HIS A 163 1.87 16.98 13.02
C HIS A 163 2.67 17.87 12.06
N LEU A 164 2.39 17.86 10.76
CA LEU A 164 3.06 18.73 9.79
C LEU A 164 2.26 20.02 9.54
N THR A 165 2.93 21.16 9.35
CA THR A 165 2.33 22.38 8.76
C THR A 165 2.22 22.26 7.25
N ASP A 166 1.52 23.19 6.61
CA ASP A 166 1.44 23.24 5.15
C ASP A 166 2.79 23.59 4.51
N GLU A 167 3.61 24.41 5.18
CA GLU A 167 4.98 24.71 4.76
C GLU A 167 5.89 23.48 4.84
N GLU A 168 5.85 22.74 5.95
CA GLU A 168 6.63 21.50 6.15
C GLU A 168 6.22 20.43 5.11
N ARG A 169 4.91 20.30 4.82
CA ARG A 169 4.43 19.40 3.76
C ARG A 169 4.98 19.79 2.39
N LYS A 170 4.97 21.08 2.06
CA LYS A 170 5.48 21.58 0.79
C LYS A 170 6.99 21.33 0.67
N GLU A 171 7.75 21.63 1.72
CA GLU A 171 9.19 21.40 1.76
C GLU A 171 9.53 19.91 1.56
N LEU A 172 8.88 19.02 2.29
CA LEU A 172 9.07 17.57 2.16
C LEU A 172 8.73 17.07 0.75
N GLN A 173 7.69 17.60 0.12
CA GLN A 173 7.34 17.25 -1.26
C GLN A 173 8.41 17.72 -2.25
N GLU A 174 8.92 18.94 -2.09
CA GLU A 174 9.99 19.48 -2.94
C GLU A 174 11.30 18.71 -2.77
N GLN A 175 11.66 18.35 -1.54
CA GLN A 175 12.86 17.58 -1.23
C GLN A 175 12.79 16.14 -1.76
N PHE A 176 11.61 15.50 -1.72
CA PHE A 176 11.42 14.17 -2.31
C PHE A 176 11.72 14.18 -3.82
N GLY A 177 11.38 15.29 -4.50
CA GLY A 177 11.68 15.49 -5.92
C GLY A 177 10.95 14.52 -6.84
N ARG A 178 11.60 14.16 -7.96
CA ARG A 178 11.10 13.15 -8.91
C ARG A 178 12.20 12.11 -9.15
N PRO A 179 12.31 11.10 -8.28
CA PRO A 179 13.29 10.04 -8.47
C PRO A 179 13.14 9.36 -9.83
N THR A 180 14.27 8.97 -10.44
CA THR A 180 14.29 8.40 -11.81
C THR A 180 14.64 6.92 -11.84
N ASP A 181 15.07 6.37 -10.71
CA ASP A 181 15.41 4.96 -10.52
C ASP A 181 15.11 4.51 -9.08
N ALA A 182 15.14 3.20 -8.84
CA ALA A 182 14.85 2.63 -7.53
C ALA A 182 15.83 3.11 -6.43
N GLN A 183 17.09 3.39 -6.77
CA GLN A 183 18.10 3.79 -5.78
C GLN A 183 17.88 5.22 -5.28
N SER A 184 17.66 6.15 -6.21
CA SER A 184 17.27 7.53 -5.92
C SER A 184 15.93 7.57 -5.19
N PHE A 185 14.97 6.72 -5.56
CA PHE A 185 13.70 6.61 -4.85
C PHE A 185 13.88 6.15 -3.41
N ASN A 186 14.64 5.07 -3.18
CA ASN A 186 14.87 4.55 -1.84
C ASN A 186 15.57 5.57 -0.94
N THR A 187 16.53 6.32 -1.51
CA THR A 187 17.22 7.41 -0.82
C THR A 187 16.24 8.52 -0.41
N ALA A 188 15.36 8.94 -1.33
CA ALA A 188 14.35 9.95 -1.05
C ALA A 188 13.30 9.46 -0.03
N ALA A 189 12.88 8.20 -0.11
CA ALA A 189 11.96 7.59 0.84
C ALA A 189 12.57 7.51 2.25
N ASP A 190 13.84 7.14 2.38
CA ASP A 190 14.54 7.12 3.67
C ASP A 190 14.67 8.52 4.26
N ALA A 191 15.07 9.51 3.46
CA ALA A 191 15.12 10.91 3.89
C ALA A 191 13.73 11.37 4.40
N LEU A 192 12.69 11.18 3.58
CA LEU A 192 11.31 11.52 3.93
C LEU A 192 10.87 10.89 5.25
N THR A 193 11.12 9.60 5.47
CA THR A 193 10.72 8.92 6.72
C THR A 193 11.46 9.49 7.93
N ASN A 194 12.73 9.85 7.78
CA ASN A 194 13.52 10.45 8.85
C ASN A 194 13.06 11.88 9.16
N ASP A 195 12.77 12.68 8.14
CA ASP A 195 12.32 14.07 8.31
C ASP A 195 10.93 14.14 8.95
N ILE A 196 9.99 13.28 8.52
CA ILE A 196 8.67 13.18 9.16
C ILE A 196 8.81 12.80 10.65
N ALA A 197 9.71 11.86 10.97
CA ALA A 197 9.97 11.47 12.36
C ALA A 197 10.62 12.61 13.17
N TYR A 198 11.49 13.39 12.54
CA TYR A 198 12.12 14.57 13.14
C TYR A 198 11.07 15.65 13.49
N TYR A 199 10.19 16.02 12.56
CA TYR A 199 9.11 16.97 12.82
C TYR A 199 8.17 16.48 13.94
N ALA A 200 7.84 15.18 13.95
CA ALA A 200 7.04 14.60 15.03
C ALA A 200 7.72 14.73 16.40
N ALA A 201 9.05 14.55 16.46
CA ALA A 201 9.81 14.68 17.70
C ALA A 201 9.86 16.13 18.20
N ILE A 202 10.07 17.11 17.32
CA ILE A 202 10.07 18.55 17.68
C ILE A 202 8.71 18.95 18.27
N ARG A 203 7.61 18.57 17.60
CA ARG A 203 6.24 18.86 18.05
C ARG A 203 5.97 18.31 19.44
N ARG A 204 6.35 17.05 19.68
CA ARG A 204 6.21 16.42 21.01
C ARG A 204 6.99 17.15 22.10
N GLN A 205 8.16 17.74 21.78
CA GLN A 205 8.96 18.51 22.73
C GLN A 205 8.37 19.90 23.00
N THR A 206 7.68 20.50 22.04
CA THR A 206 7.04 21.82 22.18
C THR A 206 5.69 21.75 22.91
N GLU A 207 5.09 20.57 22.99
CA GLU A 207 3.84 20.30 23.73
C GLU A 207 4.06 19.82 25.18
N LEU A 208 5.32 19.64 25.62
CA LEU A 208 5.66 19.33 27.01
C LEU A 208 5.71 20.64 27.84
N PRO A 209 4.99 20.73 28.97
CA PRO A 209 4.96 21.92 29.84
C PRO A 209 6.26 22.19 30.58
#